data_AF-A0A1I4CSK3-F1
#
_entry.id   AF-A0A1I4CSK3-F1
#
_cell.length_a   1.000
_cell.length_b   1.000
_cell.length_c   1.000
_cell.angle_alpha   90.00
_cell.angle_beta   90.00
_cell.angle_gamma   90.00
#
_symmetry.space_group_name_H-M   'P 1'
#
loop_
_entity.id
_entity.type
_entity.pdbx_description
1 polymer ?
#
loop_
_entity_poly.entity_id
_entity_poly.type
_entity_poly.pdbx_seq_one_letter_code
_entity_poly.pdbx_strand_id
1 'polypeptide(L)'
;MPSREATETTETRHAETAHGPIEYETVRCANCRHEMQTDDVIPVGVGLRETDDLFLGEQTRDAYTADEVVHLCSYCAESTFGYDGPASGFDRLTATATSLSPTERAVLLFGAAALVALLALDLLVFL
;
A
#
# COMPACT_ATOMS: atom_id res chain seq x y z
N MET A 1 -5.85 -9.59 31.16
CA MET A 1 -5.47 -9.22 29.78
C MET A 1 -3.97 -9.00 29.81
N PRO A 2 -3.14 -9.89 29.25
CA PRO A 2 -1.69 -9.67 29.22
C PRO A 2 -1.37 -8.55 28.22
N SER A 3 -0.52 -7.62 28.66
CA SER A 3 0.02 -6.50 27.90
C SER A 3 0.59 -6.98 26.57
N ARG A 4 0.09 -6.43 25.46
CA ARG A 4 0.79 -6.53 24.18
C ARG A 4 1.96 -5.55 24.25
N GLU A 5 3.13 -6.05 24.62
CA GLU A 5 4.40 -5.42 24.28
C GLU A 5 4.50 -5.41 22.75
N ALA A 6 4.00 -4.34 22.12
CA ALA A 6 4.39 -3.98 20.78
C ALA A 6 5.84 -3.47 20.88
N THR A 7 6.78 -4.39 20.91
CA THR A 7 8.19 -4.11 20.74
C THR A 7 8.61 -4.83 19.47
N GLU A 8 8.18 -4.30 18.32
CA GLU A 8 8.78 -4.68 17.05
C GLU A 8 10.09 -3.90 16.92
N THR A 9 11.18 -4.56 17.31
CA THR A 9 12.54 -4.11 17.04
C THR A 9 12.81 -4.30 15.55
N THR A 10 12.82 -3.22 14.79
CA THR A 10 13.50 -3.18 13.49
C THR A 10 14.95 -3.62 13.71
N GLU A 11 15.37 -4.70 13.06
CA GLU A 11 16.73 -5.21 13.12
C GLU A 11 17.47 -4.85 11.83
N THR A 12 18.55 -4.06 11.93
CA THR A 12 19.45 -3.80 10.81
C THR A 12 20.31 -5.04 10.54
N ARG A 13 20.31 -5.49 9.28
CA ARG A 13 21.07 -6.63 8.78
C ARG A 13 22.09 -6.17 7.75
N HIS A 14 23.18 -6.93 7.65
CA HIS A 14 24.25 -6.71 6.69
C HIS A 14 24.35 -7.92 5.76
N ALA A 15 24.42 -7.68 4.45
CA ALA A 15 24.74 -8.70 3.47
C ALA A 15 25.92 -8.26 2.61
N GLU A 16 26.90 -9.14 2.44
CA GLU A 16 27.99 -8.94 1.51
C GLU A 16 27.53 -9.27 0.09
N THR A 17 27.71 -8.33 -0.83
CA THR A 17 27.42 -8.53 -2.25
C THR A 17 28.68 -8.35 -3.08
N ALA A 18 28.63 -8.77 -4.35
CA ALA A 18 29.70 -8.55 -5.31
C ALA A 18 30.05 -7.05 -5.54
N HIS A 19 29.15 -6.14 -5.12
CA HIS A 19 29.30 -4.69 -5.27
C HIS A 19 29.57 -3.97 -3.94
N GLY A 20 29.82 -4.72 -2.86
CA GLY A 20 30.05 -4.19 -1.51
C GLY A 20 28.96 -4.60 -0.51
N PRO A 21 29.12 -4.24 0.77
CA PRO A 21 28.14 -4.53 1.80
C PRO A 21 26.88 -3.68 1.57
N ILE A 22 25.71 -4.30 1.72
CA ILE A 22 24.42 -3.61 1.79
C ILE A 22 23.87 -3.74 3.21
N GLU A 23 23.30 -2.65 3.71
CA GLU A 23 22.54 -2.62 4.94
C GLU A 23 21.04 -2.62 4.59
N TYR A 24 20.26 -3.45 5.27
CA TYR A 24 18.82 -3.49 5.09
C TYR A 24 18.13 -3.72 6.44
N GLU A 25 16.93 -3.20 6.56
CA GLU A 25 16.12 -3.34 7.77
C GLU A 25 15.16 -4.51 7.63
N THR A 26 15.02 -5.26 8.71
CA THR A 26 14.13 -6.41 8.78
C THR A 26 13.14 -6.28 9.93
N VAL A 27 11.95 -6.83 9.69
CA VAL A 27 10.85 -6.91 10.65
C VAL A 27 10.30 -8.34 10.63
N ARG A 28 9.77 -8.80 11.76
CA ARG A 28 9.24 -10.17 11.89
C ARG A 28 7.73 -10.17 11.89
N CYS A 29 7.13 -11.00 11.03
CA CYS A 29 5.69 -11.21 10.99
C CYS A 29 5.15 -11.54 12.39
N ALA A 30 4.17 -10.80 12.87
CA ALA A 30 3.59 -11.01 14.19
C ALA A 30 2.89 -12.38 14.33
N ASN A 31 2.46 -12.99 13.22
CA ASN A 31 1.81 -14.29 13.21
C ASN A 31 2.79 -15.47 13.09
N CYS A 32 3.52 -15.57 11.98
CA CYS A 32 4.39 -16.72 11.69
C CYS A 32 5.86 -16.52 12.10
N ARG A 33 6.23 -15.34 12.60
CA ARG A 33 7.61 -14.95 12.97
C ARG A 33 8.65 -15.01 11.85
N HIS A 34 8.20 -15.14 10.60
CA HIS A 34 9.06 -15.02 9.43
C HIS A 34 9.69 -13.63 9.36
N GLU A 35 11.00 -13.57 9.11
CA GLU A 35 11.77 -12.34 8.94
C GLU A 35 11.60 -11.84 7.51
N MET A 36 11.26 -10.57 7.35
CA MET A 36 10.98 -9.93 6.07
C MET A 36 11.69 -8.58 6.00
N GLN A 37 11.94 -8.08 4.79
CA GLN A 37 12.36 -6.69 4.63
C GLN A 37 11.19 -5.74 4.92
N THR A 38 11.51 -4.56 5.43
CA THR A 38 10.53 -3.50 5.75
C THR A 38 9.67 -3.08 4.55
N ASP A 39 10.17 -3.24 3.32
CA ASP A 39 9.39 -2.93 2.11
C ASP A 39 8.28 -3.96 1.83
N ASP A 40 8.47 -5.22 2.27
CA ASP A 40 7.57 -6.35 2.00
C ASP A 40 6.52 -6.58 3.08
N VAL A 41 6.56 -5.81 4.18
CA VAL A 41 5.63 -6.00 5.30
C VAL A 41 4.30 -5.28 5.09
N ILE A 42 3.23 -5.95 5.45
CA ILE A 42 1.87 -5.40 5.45
C ILE A 42 1.55 -4.89 6.85
N PRO A 43 1.47 -3.56 7.07
CA PRO A 43 1.01 -3.03 8.34
C PRO A 43 -0.49 -3.31 8.51
N VAL A 44 -0.87 -3.70 9.73
CA VAL A 44 -2.24 -4.05 10.11
C VAL A 44 -2.61 -3.30 11.38
N GLY A 45 -3.67 -2.51 11.30
CA GLY A 45 -4.24 -1.77 12.43
C GLY A 45 -5.35 -2.57 13.10
N VAL A 46 -5.02 -3.53 13.96
CA VAL A 46 -6.04 -4.29 14.71
C VAL A 46 -6.34 -3.60 16.05
N GLY A 47 -7.53 -3.01 16.18
CA GLY A 47 -7.98 -2.40 17.44
C GLY A 47 -7.43 -1.00 17.71
N LEU A 48 -6.94 -0.32 16.68
CA LEU A 48 -6.68 1.13 16.70
C LEU A 48 -8.03 1.87 16.57
N ARG A 49 -8.19 3.02 17.24
CA ARG A 49 -9.49 3.59 17.71
C ARG A 49 -10.65 3.74 16.69
N GLU A 50 -11.86 3.57 17.25
CA GLU A 50 -13.21 4.10 16.88
C GLU A 50 -13.83 3.79 15.51
N THR A 51 -13.21 2.95 14.71
CA THR A 51 -13.87 2.38 13.53
C THR A 51 -13.77 0.87 13.63
N ASP A 52 -14.91 0.18 13.56
CA ASP A 52 -15.00 -1.28 13.43
C ASP A 52 -14.39 -1.79 12.10
N ASP A 53 -13.62 -0.94 11.42
CA ASP A 53 -13.06 -1.15 10.10
C ASP A 53 -11.63 -1.68 10.22
N LEU A 54 -11.40 -2.83 9.58
CA LEU A 54 -10.10 -3.45 9.46
C LEU A 54 -9.27 -2.66 8.44
N PHE A 55 -8.19 -2.00 8.88
CA PHE A 55 -7.24 -1.34 7.98
C PHE A 55 -6.04 -2.27 7.70
N LEU A 56 -5.69 -2.39 6.41
CA LEU A 56 -4.56 -3.18 5.93
C LEU A 56 -3.73 -2.36 4.94
N GLY A 57 -2.41 -2.55 4.95
CA GLY A 57 -1.52 -2.03 3.92
C GLY A 57 -1.39 -0.50 3.95
N GLU A 58 -1.39 0.14 2.78
CA GLU A 58 -1.13 1.58 2.66
C GLU A 58 -2.07 2.45 3.51
N GLN A 59 -3.35 2.07 3.61
CA GLN A 59 -4.32 2.80 4.44
C GLN A 59 -3.91 2.83 5.92
N THR A 60 -3.28 1.75 6.40
CA THR A 60 -2.76 1.67 7.77
C THR A 60 -1.46 2.45 7.90
N ARG A 61 -0.61 2.39 6.87
CA ARG A 61 0.70 3.08 6.82
C ARG A 61 0.55 4.60 6.84
N ASP A 62 -0.49 5.15 6.21
CA ASP A 62 -0.73 6.58 6.14
C ASP A 62 -1.47 7.12 7.38
N ALA A 63 -2.28 6.27 8.02
CA ALA A 63 -3.14 6.67 9.14
C ALA A 63 -2.46 6.54 10.51
N TYR A 64 -1.45 5.69 10.65
CA TYR A 64 -0.85 5.32 11.93
C TYR A 64 0.68 5.30 11.85
N THR A 65 1.34 5.56 12.98
CA THR A 65 2.79 5.49 13.05
C THR A 65 3.26 4.03 13.10
N ALA A 66 4.52 3.77 12.71
CA ALA A 66 5.07 2.42 12.62
C ALA A 66 5.03 1.63 13.94
N ASP A 67 5.04 2.33 15.08
CA ASP A 67 4.93 1.79 16.43
C ASP A 67 3.48 1.45 16.86
N GLU A 68 2.48 1.94 16.14
CA GLU A 68 1.07 1.69 16.42
C GLU A 68 0.52 0.47 15.67
N VAL A 69 1.22 0.01 14.63
CA VAL A 69 0.74 -1.01 13.69
C VAL A 69 1.47 -2.33 13.91
N VAL A 70 0.77 -3.42 13.61
CA VAL A 70 1.36 -4.77 13.66
C VAL A 70 1.73 -5.19 12.24
N HIS A 71 2.92 -5.75 12.04
CA HIS A 71 3.34 -6.18 10.70
C HIS A 71 3.04 -7.67 10.42
N LEU A 72 2.43 -7.94 9.27
CA LEU A 72 2.21 -9.30 8.75
C LEU A 72 2.93 -9.52 7.41
N CYS A 73 3.31 -10.78 7.15
CA CYS A 73 3.67 -11.20 5.80
C CYS A 73 2.44 -11.26 4.91
N SER A 74 2.63 -11.14 3.59
CA SER A 74 1.56 -11.24 2.59
C SER A 74 0.70 -12.49 2.79
N TYR A 75 1.32 -13.66 2.99
CA TYR A 75 0.60 -14.92 3.23
C TYR A 75 -0.29 -14.88 4.48
N CYS A 76 0.22 -14.36 5.61
CA CYS A 76 -0.56 -14.28 6.84
C CYS A 76 -1.64 -13.20 6.78
N ALA A 77 -1.39 -12.11 6.05
CA ALA A 77 -2.39 -11.08 5.78
C ALA A 77 -3.51 -11.65 4.90
N GLU A 78 -3.18 -12.37 3.84
CA GLU A 78 -4.14 -13.04 2.95
C GLU A 78 -4.96 -14.09 3.72
N SER A 79 -4.29 -15.00 4.43
CA SER A 79 -4.97 -16.11 5.12
C SER A 79 -5.88 -15.66 6.27
N THR A 80 -5.55 -14.55 6.92
CA THR A 80 -6.27 -14.07 8.12
C THR A 80 -7.30 -13.03 7.77
N PHE A 81 -7.02 -12.20 6.76
CA PHE A 81 -7.79 -11.00 6.48
C PHE A 81 -8.24 -10.87 5.02
N GLY A 82 -7.94 -11.84 4.16
CA GLY A 82 -8.27 -11.78 2.73
C GLY A 82 -7.53 -10.65 2.01
N TYR A 83 -6.32 -10.31 2.46
CA TYR A 83 -5.49 -9.32 1.79
C TYR A 83 -5.02 -9.83 0.41
N ASP A 84 -5.58 -9.25 -0.65
CA ASP A 84 -5.29 -9.62 -2.04
C ASP A 84 -4.11 -8.82 -2.66
N GLY A 85 -3.33 -8.13 -1.83
CA GLY A 85 -2.21 -7.29 -2.28
C GLY A 85 -2.52 -5.80 -2.34
N PRO A 86 -1.53 -4.96 -2.72
CA PRO A 86 -1.74 -3.54 -2.87
C PRO A 86 -2.71 -3.27 -4.02
N ALA A 87 -3.60 -2.29 -3.83
CA ALA A 87 -4.49 -1.82 -4.88
C ALA A 87 -3.66 -1.47 -6.13
N SER A 88 -4.02 -2.06 -7.27
CA SER A 88 -3.32 -1.78 -8.53
C SER A 88 -3.41 -0.29 -8.86
N GLY A 89 -2.51 0.23 -9.69
CA GLY A 89 -2.59 1.63 -10.15
C GLY A 89 -3.96 1.95 -10.77
N PHE A 90 -4.59 0.96 -11.41
CA PHE A 90 -5.94 1.08 -11.95
C PHE A 90 -7.02 1.14 -10.85
N ASP A 91 -6.88 0.36 -9.77
CA ASP A 91 -7.78 0.40 -8.62
C ASP A 91 -7.70 1.74 -7.89
N ARG A 92 -6.50 2.32 -7.79
CA ARG A 92 -6.32 3.68 -7.24
C ARG A 92 -6.98 4.73 -8.12
N LEU A 93 -6.77 4.66 -9.44
CA LEU A 93 -7.39 5.58 -10.40
C LEU A 93 -8.92 5.47 -10.38
N THR A 94 -9.46 4.26 -10.28
CA THR A 94 -10.92 4.05 -10.22
C THR A 94 -11.48 4.51 -8.88
N ALA A 95 -10.81 4.23 -7.75
CA ALA A 95 -11.18 4.74 -6.44
C ALA A 95 -11.19 6.28 -6.39
N THR A 96 -10.14 6.93 -6.90
CA THR A 96 -10.10 8.39 -7.06
C THR A 96 -11.22 8.87 -7.97
N ALA A 97 -11.42 8.23 -9.13
CA ALA A 97 -12.50 8.61 -10.03
C ALA A 97 -13.89 8.46 -9.39
N THR A 98 -14.08 7.53 -8.44
CA THR A 98 -15.34 7.37 -7.68
C THR A 98 -15.50 8.34 -6.52
N SER A 99 -14.42 8.88 -5.95
CA SER A 99 -14.48 9.88 -4.88
C SER A 99 -14.71 11.31 -5.37
N LEU A 100 -14.55 11.56 -6.67
CA LEU A 100 -14.79 12.86 -7.28
C LEU A 100 -16.28 13.23 -7.30
N SER A 101 -16.56 14.51 -7.07
CA SER A 101 -17.89 15.08 -7.25
C SER A 101 -18.37 14.93 -8.71
N PRO A 102 -19.69 14.98 -8.97
CA PRO A 102 -20.23 14.86 -10.32
C PRO A 102 -19.64 15.87 -11.32
N THR A 103 -19.36 17.08 -10.84
CA THR A 103 -18.72 18.16 -11.61
C THR A 103 -17.27 17.84 -11.96
N GLU A 104 -16.50 17.32 -11.01
CA GLU A 104 -15.09 16.95 -11.25
C GLU A 104 -14.99 15.76 -12.21
N ARG A 105 -15.88 14.76 -12.08
CA ARG A 105 -15.99 13.65 -13.03
C ARG A 105 -16.30 14.13 -14.45
N ALA A 106 -17.22 15.10 -14.59
CA ALA A 106 -17.56 15.67 -15.89
C ALA A 106 -16.36 16.38 -16.53
N VAL A 107 -15.63 17.20 -15.76
CA VAL A 107 -14.41 17.88 -16.25
C VAL A 107 -13.36 16.86 -16.72
N LEU A 108 -13.15 15.79 -15.96
CA LEU A 108 -12.19 14.73 -16.30
C LEU A 108 -12.59 14.01 -17.61
N LEU A 109 -13.87 13.70 -17.78
CA LEU A 109 -14.40 13.07 -19.00
C LEU A 109 -14.27 13.98 -20.23
N PHE A 110 -14.66 15.26 -20.11
CA PHE A 110 -14.53 16.21 -21.22
C PHE A 110 -13.07 16.48 -21.57
N GLY A 111 -12.20 16.60 -20.56
CA GLY A 111 -10.76 16.75 -20.75
C GLY A 111 -10.15 15.56 -21.48
N ALA A 112 -10.45 14.34 -21.04
CA ALA A 112 -9.98 13.11 -21.68
C ALA A 112 -10.48 12.99 -23.13
N ALA A 113 -11.76 13.28 -23.38
CA ALA A 113 -12.33 13.26 -24.73
C ALA A 113 -11.68 14.29 -25.65
N ALA A 114 -11.42 15.51 -25.16
CA ALA A 114 -10.74 16.55 -25.92
C ALA A 114 -9.29 16.14 -26.27
N LEU A 115 -8.57 15.52 -25.33
CA LEU A 115 -7.21 15.02 -25.55
C LEU A 115 -7.16 13.93 -26.63
N VAL A 116 -8.10 12.98 -26.59
CA VAL A 116 -8.23 11.93 -27.61
C VAL A 116 -8.59 12.53 -28.97
N ALA A 117 -9.50 13.51 -29.01
CA ALA A 117 -9.87 14.19 -30.25
C ALA A 117 -8.69 14.97 -30.86
N LEU A 118 -7.89 15.66 -30.03
CA LEU A 118 -6.68 16.34 -30.47
C LEU A 118 -5.64 15.35 -31.00
N LEU A 119 -5.43 14.23 -30.30
CA LEU A 119 -4.49 13.20 -30.73
C LEU A 119 -4.90 12.56 -32.06
N ALA A 120 -6.20 12.31 -32.25
CA ALA A 120 -6.73 11.81 -33.51
C ALA A 120 -6.59 12.83 -34.65
N LEU A 121 -6.79 14.12 -34.37
CA LEU A 121 -6.58 15.20 -35.33
C LEU A 121 -5.11 15.31 -35.73
N ASP A 122 -4.20 15.27 -34.75
CA ASP A 122 -2.76 15.32 -34.95
C ASP A 122 -2.31 14.14 -35.83
N LEU A 123 -2.75 12.92 -35.50
CA LEU A 123 -2.49 11.73 -36.30
C LEU A 123 -2.99 11.88 -37.74
N LEU A 124 -4.17 12.48 -37.95
CA LEU A 124 -4.73 12.76 -39.27
C LEU A 124 -3.94 13.82 -40.06
N VAL A 125 -3.29 14.77 -39.38
CA VAL A 125 -2.43 15.78 -40.02
C VAL A 125 -1.10 15.17 -40.48
N PHE A 126 -0.61 14.15 -39.76
CA PHE A 126 0.66 13.47 -40.07
C PHE A 126 0.54 12.25 -41.01
N LEU A 127 -0.66 11.97 -41.53
CA LEU A 127 -0.98 10.82 -42.40
C LEU A 127 -1.29 11.29 -43.84
#